data_AF-A0AA92PDS1-F1
#
_entry.id   AF-A0AA92PDS1-F1
#
_cell.length_a   1.000
_cell.length_b   1.000
_cell.length_c   1.000
_cell.angle_alpha   90.00
_cell.angle_beta   90.00
_cell.angle_gamma   90.00
#
_symmetry.space_group_name_H-M   'P 1'
#
loop_
_entity.id
_entity.type
_entity.pdbx_description
1 polymer ?
#
loop_
_entity_poly.entity_id
_entity_poly.type
_entity_poly.pdbx_seq_one_letter_code
_entity_poly.pdbx_strand_id
1 'polypeptide(L)'
;MTQPIPPITLPPPENPLLEGEWLKERLQRWLDTEFIPEAVNQNIAQRAAQIFVRQRMEGENDLGSLVIAIVTEMQSYDFSNSFYGEFAIANAVSDLLLESLGIDKCCGQ
;
A
#
# COMPACT_ATOMS: atom_id res chain seq x y z
N MET A 1 -5.68 10.72 31.54
CA MET A 1 -5.23 11.16 30.20
C MET A 1 -4.85 9.89 29.45
N THR A 2 -5.52 9.58 28.34
CA THR A 2 -5.15 8.44 27.49
C THR A 2 -3.89 8.83 26.70
N GLN A 3 -2.83 8.04 26.82
CA GLN A 3 -1.64 8.25 26.01
C GLN A 3 -1.97 7.96 24.53
N PRO A 4 -1.52 8.80 23.58
CA PRO A 4 -1.73 8.54 22.16
C PRO A 4 -0.96 7.28 21.75
N ILE A 5 -1.53 6.52 20.82
CA ILE A 5 -0.89 5.34 20.23
C ILE A 5 0.30 5.85 19.38
N PRO A 6 1.52 5.31 19.57
CA PRO A 6 2.65 5.72 18.75
C PRO A 6 2.42 5.33 17.28
N PRO A 7 2.92 6.12 16.32
CA PRO A 7 2.82 5.79 14.91
C PRO A 7 3.61 4.52 14.57
N ILE A 8 3.17 3.81 13.53
CA ILE A 8 3.93 2.73 12.93
C ILE A 8 4.79 3.35 11.83
N THR A 9 6.10 3.20 11.94
CA THR A 9 7.05 3.70 10.96
C THR A 9 7.85 2.58 10.33
N LEU A 10 8.05 2.68 9.01
CA LEU A 10 8.97 1.84 8.28
C LEU A 10 10.42 2.26 8.60
N PRO A 11 11.40 1.35 8.49
CA PRO A 11 12.80 1.75 8.51
C PRO A 11 13.10 2.71 7.35
N PRO A 12 14.10 3.59 7.50
CA PRO A 12 14.56 4.44 6.40
C PRO A 12 14.86 3.59 5.15
N PRO A 13 14.45 4.05 3.95
CA PRO A 13 14.60 3.24 2.76
C PRO A 13 16.08 3.09 2.37
N GLU A 14 16.51 1.84 2.17
CA GLU A 14 17.83 1.57 1.57
C GLU A 14 17.81 1.76 0.05
N ASN A 15 16.72 1.30 -0.59
CA ASN A 15 16.48 1.49 -2.02
C ASN A 15 14.97 1.60 -2.29
N PRO A 16 14.42 2.83 -2.37
CA PRO A 16 13.00 3.05 -2.61
C PRO A 16 12.48 2.36 -3.87
N LEU A 17 13.28 2.27 -4.93
CA LEU A 17 12.87 1.63 -6.19
C LEU A 17 12.67 0.13 -6.02
N LEU A 18 13.55 -0.54 -5.27
CA LEU A 18 13.42 -1.97 -4.98
C LEU A 18 12.21 -2.25 -4.08
N GLU A 19 11.97 -1.40 -3.08
CA GLU A 19 10.76 -1.49 -2.25
C GLU A 19 9.49 -1.29 -3.08
N GLY A 20 9.51 -0.37 -4.05
CA GLY A 20 8.41 -0.15 -4.98
C GLY A 20 8.12 -1.36 -5.87
N GLU A 21 9.15 -1.99 -6.42
CA GLU A 21 9.00 -3.22 -7.22
C GLU A 21 8.43 -4.36 -6.37
N TRP A 22 8.91 -4.53 -5.15
CA TRP A 22 8.35 -5.48 -4.19
C TRP A 22 6.86 -5.19 -3.92
N LEU A 23 6.51 -3.93 -3.67
CA LEU A 23 5.13 -3.54 -3.36
C LEU A 23 4.21 -3.79 -4.57
N LYS A 24 4.67 -3.45 -5.77
CA LYS A 24 3.93 -3.70 -7.02
C LYS A 24 3.63 -5.18 -7.19
N GLU A 25 4.64 -6.05 -7.06
CA GLU A 25 4.46 -7.50 -7.24
C GLU A 25 3.53 -8.10 -6.19
N ARG A 26 3.69 -7.70 -4.92
CA ARG A 26 2.85 -8.18 -3.82
C ARG A 26 1.41 -7.70 -3.94
N LEU A 27 1.21 -6.43 -4.27
CA LEU A 27 -0.13 -5.86 -4.45
C LEU A 27 -0.83 -6.46 -5.66
N GLN A 28 -0.15 -6.61 -6.81
CA GLN A 28 -0.74 -7.29 -7.96
C GLN A 28 -1.20 -8.71 -7.59
N ARG A 29 -0.34 -9.48 -6.90
CA ARG A 29 -0.71 -10.83 -6.45
C ARG A 29 -1.92 -10.81 -5.52
N TRP A 30 -1.99 -9.86 -4.59
CA TRP A 30 -3.13 -9.70 -3.70
C TRP A 30 -4.42 -9.44 -4.50
N LEU A 31 -4.38 -8.51 -5.47
CA LEU A 31 -5.50 -8.16 -6.34
C LEU A 31 -5.97 -9.35 -7.19
N ASP A 32 -5.04 -10.15 -7.69
CA ASP A 32 -5.32 -11.32 -8.52
C ASP A 32 -5.85 -12.52 -7.70
N THR A 33 -5.61 -12.56 -6.38
CA THR A 33 -5.97 -13.69 -5.51
C THR A 33 -7.32 -13.51 -4.83
N GLU A 34 -7.66 -12.29 -4.41
CA GLU A 34 -8.93 -12.03 -3.70
C GLU A 34 -10.17 -12.17 -4.61
N PHE A 35 -10.02 -11.90 -5.91
CA PHE A 35 -11.07 -12.14 -6.90
C PHE A 35 -10.52 -12.96 -8.06
N ILE A 36 -10.38 -12.35 -9.25
CA ILE A 36 -9.83 -12.97 -10.44
C ILE A 36 -8.73 -12.06 -11.02
N PRO A 37 -7.75 -12.62 -11.74
CA PRO A 37 -6.76 -11.83 -12.44
C PRO A 37 -7.40 -10.96 -13.52
N GLU A 38 -7.15 -9.65 -13.45
CA GLU A 38 -7.64 -8.67 -14.41
C GLU A 38 -6.47 -7.81 -14.92
N ALA A 39 -6.51 -7.43 -16.19
CA ALA A 39 -5.44 -6.60 -16.78
C ALA A 39 -5.28 -5.25 -16.06
N VAL A 40 -6.36 -4.72 -15.47
CA VAL A 40 -6.35 -3.47 -14.69
C VAL A 40 -5.53 -3.59 -13.41
N ASN A 41 -5.42 -4.79 -12.82
CA ASN A 41 -4.71 -5.01 -11.55
C ASN A 41 -3.23 -4.64 -11.64
N GLN A 42 -2.59 -4.91 -12.79
CA GLN A 42 -1.21 -4.52 -13.04
C GLN A 42 -1.05 -2.99 -13.03
N ASN A 43 -1.98 -2.26 -13.66
CA ASN A 43 -1.95 -0.80 -13.71
C ASN A 43 -2.20 -0.18 -12.33
N ILE A 44 -3.14 -0.73 -11.58
CA ILE A 44 -3.43 -0.32 -10.19
C ILE A 44 -2.20 -0.52 -9.32
N ALA A 45 -1.60 -1.71 -9.36
CA ALA A 45 -0.42 -2.04 -8.57
C ALA A 45 0.78 -1.14 -8.93
N GLN A 46 0.99 -0.89 -10.22
CA GLN A 46 2.02 0.03 -10.69
C GLN A 46 1.79 1.46 -10.17
N ARG A 47 0.56 1.97 -10.22
CA ARG A 47 0.23 3.32 -9.77
C ARG A 47 0.45 3.47 -8.26
N ALA A 48 -0.03 2.52 -7.46
CA ALA A 48 0.17 2.53 -6.01
C ALA A 48 1.67 2.47 -5.64
N ALA A 49 2.46 1.62 -6.33
CA ALA A 49 3.89 1.54 -6.14
C ALA A 49 4.62 2.85 -6.49
N GLN A 50 4.23 3.53 -7.57
CA GLN A 50 4.81 4.83 -7.93
C GLN A 50 4.55 5.91 -6.86
N ILE A 51 3.34 5.95 -6.30
CA ILE A 51 2.99 6.86 -5.21
C ILE A 51 3.86 6.56 -3.99
N PHE A 52 3.93 5.29 -3.58
CA PHE A 52 4.75 4.84 -2.47
C PHE A 52 6.23 5.22 -2.65
N VAL A 53 6.84 4.88 -3.79
CA VAL A 53 8.25 5.20 -4.09
C VAL A 53 8.51 6.70 -3.96
N ARG A 54 7.61 7.54 -4.49
CA ARG A 54 7.77 8.99 -4.42
C ARG A 54 7.76 9.47 -2.98
N GLN A 55 6.81 9.02 -2.16
CA GLN A 55 6.75 9.37 -0.73
C GLN A 55 8.01 8.89 0.03
N ARG A 56 8.49 7.67 -0.25
CA ARG A 56 9.73 7.14 0.34
C ARG A 56 10.95 7.98 -0.02
N MET A 57 11.05 8.43 -1.28
CA MET A 57 12.11 9.34 -1.74
C MET A 57 12.01 10.74 -1.12
N GLU A 58 10.80 11.20 -0.78
CA GLU A 58 10.54 12.44 -0.05
C GLU A 58 10.85 12.31 1.46
N GLY A 59 11.22 11.11 1.93
CA GLY A 59 11.61 10.84 3.31
C GLY A 59 10.45 10.43 4.23
N GLU A 60 9.27 10.17 3.68
CA GLU A 60 8.13 9.68 4.45
C GLU A 60 8.32 8.20 4.82
N ASN A 61 8.13 7.91 6.11
CA ASN A 61 8.28 6.59 6.70
C ASN A 61 7.08 6.21 7.58
N ASP A 62 6.21 7.16 7.92
CA ASP A 62 4.98 6.89 8.66
C ASP A 62 3.99 6.11 7.79
N LEU A 63 3.57 4.95 8.27
CA LEU A 63 2.65 4.07 7.56
C LEU A 63 1.32 4.79 7.28
N GLY A 64 0.81 5.56 8.25
CA GLY A 64 -0.43 6.30 8.11
C GLY A 64 -0.35 7.34 6.99
N SER A 65 0.72 8.15 6.97
CA SER A 65 0.99 9.12 5.90
C SER A 65 1.08 8.46 4.53
N LEU A 66 1.80 7.33 4.43
CA LEU A 66 1.93 6.58 3.17
C LEU A 66 0.57 6.09 2.65
N VAL A 67 -0.25 5.52 3.54
CA VAL A 67 -1.60 5.03 3.20
C VAL A 67 -2.52 6.19 2.80
N ILE A 68 -2.45 7.33 3.51
CA ILE A 68 -3.21 8.54 3.17
C ILE A 68 -2.81 9.09 1.80
N ALA A 69 -1.51 9.10 1.48
CA ALA A 69 -1.04 9.53 0.16
C ALA A 69 -1.59 8.63 -0.94
N ILE A 70 -1.54 7.31 -0.75
CA ILE A 70 -2.06 6.33 -1.71
C ILE A 70 -3.55 6.52 -1.94
N VAL A 71 -4.37 6.54 -0.88
CA VAL A 71 -5.82 6.70 -1.07
C VAL A 71 -6.15 8.02 -1.76
N THR A 72 -5.48 9.11 -1.36
CA THR A 72 -5.72 10.46 -1.90
C THR A 72 -5.39 10.53 -3.40
N GLU A 73 -4.26 9.97 -3.82
CA GLU A 73 -3.86 10.01 -5.22
C GLU A 73 -4.63 9.02 -6.09
N MET A 74 -5.01 7.87 -5.53
CA MET A 74 -5.81 6.86 -6.23
C MET A 74 -7.27 7.29 -6.45
N GLN A 75 -7.80 8.30 -5.74
CA GLN A 75 -9.12 8.89 -6.04
C GLN A 75 -9.23 9.41 -7.49
N SER A 76 -8.10 9.77 -8.10
CA SER A 76 -8.06 10.22 -9.50
C SER A 76 -8.03 9.08 -10.54
N TYR A 77 -7.93 7.83 -10.09
CA TYR A 77 -7.86 6.66 -10.95
C TYR A 77 -9.25 6.16 -11.36
N ASP A 78 -9.41 5.74 -12.61
CA ASP A 78 -10.65 5.14 -13.11
C ASP A 78 -10.71 3.65 -12.77
N PHE A 79 -11.51 3.30 -11.76
CA PHE A 79 -11.73 1.93 -11.32
C PHE A 79 -12.92 1.25 -12.01
N SER A 80 -13.51 1.82 -13.07
CA SER A 80 -14.73 1.28 -13.69
C SER A 80 -14.60 -0.18 -14.19
N ASN A 81 -13.38 -0.64 -14.45
CA ASN A 81 -13.07 -2.01 -14.87
C ASN A 81 -12.42 -2.86 -13.76
N SER A 82 -12.51 -2.44 -12.50
CA SER A 82 -11.86 -3.07 -11.34
C SER A 82 -12.90 -3.52 -10.31
N PHE A 83 -12.60 -4.63 -9.62
CA PHE A 83 -13.37 -5.09 -8.46
C PHE A 83 -13.07 -4.27 -7.19
N TYR A 84 -12.03 -3.44 -7.23
CA TYR A 84 -11.52 -2.66 -6.11
C TYR A 84 -11.69 -1.17 -6.35
N GLY A 85 -11.84 -0.42 -5.26
CA GLY A 85 -11.69 1.04 -5.23
C GLY A 85 -10.45 1.46 -4.42
N GLU A 86 -10.18 2.77 -4.39
CA GLU A 86 -8.99 3.39 -3.79
C GLU A 86 -8.76 2.99 -2.33
N PHE A 87 -9.83 2.88 -1.53
CA PHE A 87 -9.75 2.47 -0.13
C PHE A 87 -9.29 1.03 0.04
N ALA A 88 -9.77 0.12 -0.83
CA ALA A 88 -9.35 -1.28 -0.81
C ALA A 88 -7.86 -1.40 -1.15
N ILE A 89 -7.39 -0.61 -2.13
CA ILE A 89 -5.96 -0.57 -2.49
C ILE A 89 -5.11 -0.05 -1.34
N ALA A 90 -5.52 1.05 -0.72
CA ALA A 90 -4.79 1.65 0.40
C ALA A 90 -4.71 0.70 1.61
N ASN A 91 -5.80 -0.01 1.93
CA ASN A 91 -5.84 -1.01 2.98
C ASN A 91 -4.94 -2.22 2.66
N ALA A 92 -4.99 -2.73 1.42
CA ALA A 92 -4.12 -3.82 1.00
C ALA A 92 -2.64 -3.44 1.09
N VAL A 93 -2.28 -2.20 0.71
CA VAL A 93 -0.91 -1.70 0.89
C VAL A 93 -0.55 -1.63 2.38
N SER A 94 -1.44 -1.11 3.23
CA SER A 94 -1.20 -1.06 4.68
C SER A 94 -0.88 -2.45 5.24
N ASP A 95 -1.69 -3.45 4.88
CA ASP A 95 -1.50 -4.83 5.30
C ASP A 95 -0.15 -5.40 4.84
N LEU A 96 0.20 -5.21 3.56
CA LEU A 96 1.47 -5.69 3.02
C LEU A 96 2.67 -5.05 3.72
N LEU A 97 2.59 -3.76 4.05
CA LEU A 97 3.64 -3.06 4.78
C LEU A 97 3.73 -3.51 6.25
N LEU A 98 2.61 -3.82 6.91
CA LEU A 98 2.63 -4.41 8.24
C LEU A 98 3.28 -5.80 8.23
N GLU A 99 2.93 -6.63 7.23
CA GLU A 99 3.55 -7.94 7.01
C GLU A 99 5.07 -7.83 6.80
N SER A 100 5.55 -6.83 6.06
CA SER A 100 6.99 -6.62 5.83
C SER A 100 7.75 -6.23 7.10
N LEU A 101 7.06 -5.61 8.06
CA LEU A 101 7.58 -5.28 9.39
C LEU A 101 7.49 -6.47 10.38
N GLY A 102 6.91 -7.60 9.95
CA GLY A 102 6.64 -8.74 10.83
C GLY A 102 5.53 -8.47 11.85
N ILE A 103 4.71 -7.44 11.62
CA ILE A 103 3.54 -7.14 12.43
C ILE A 103 2.39 -7.96 11.86
N ASP A 104 1.99 -8.98 12.61
CA ASP A 104 0.90 -9.85 12.19
C ASP A 104 -0.43 -9.07 12.18
N LYS A 105 -1.35 -9.46 11.29
CA LYS A 105 -2.66 -8.83 11.19
C LYS A 105 -3.43 -9.08 12.48
N CYS A 106 -3.42 -8.12 13.39
CA CYS A 106 -4.25 -8.17 14.58
C CYS A 106 -5.72 -8.07 14.18
N CYS A 107 -6.35 -9.21 13.96
CA CYS A 107 -7.79 -9.40 13.87
C CYS A 107 -8.15 -10.64 14.68
N GLY A 108 -9.13 -10.51 15.58
CA GLY A 108 -9.42 -11.44 16.66
C GLY A 108 -9.62 -12.90 16.25
N GLN A 109 -9.24 -13.78 17.18
CA GLN A 109 -9.81 -15.13 17.29
C GLN A 109 -11.32 -15.06 17.49
#